data_AF-A0A023F142-F1
#
_entry.id   AF-A0A023F142-F1
#
_cell.length_a   1.000
_cell.length_b   1.000
_cell.length_c   1.000
_cell.angle_alpha   90.00
_cell.angle_beta   90.00
_cell.angle_gamma   90.00
#
_symmetry.space_group_name_H-M   'P 1'
#
loop_
_entity.id
_entity.type
_entity.pdbx_description
1 polymer ?
#
loop_
_entity_poly.entity_id
_entity_poly.type
_entity_poly.pdbx_seq_one_letter_code
_entity_poly.pdbx_strand_id
1 'polypeptide(L)'
;RRQELLVSIQNIMLKIIQSITIDQVPKIKIRNQRCWSNSVYKDNRLKMLEVGDNVELKFCTSKSQEEFSLIIHLLGKIYVMLSTNKTCTKRELYYQDVEFVGKQNRIDNAIDKISCLLNVPPWELGVLATSKGLVAGPLKIITSSGSVTDCNIQGGALIPQDVEYSMKLETKAEFVILIEKDTIFQKLLDESFLELHGPCILITGKGVPDMNTRVLVKCIHEQLSLPIFMLADADPYGIEIMSVYRFGSLNLSHLADLLAVPSILWLGIHPSDLEELKPITEQLNQMDIRKAHSLLRRPYMTTHRQLNDQINLLLKMNSKSKIENIGNISNSYLTDVYIPMKILTEQFI
;
A
#
# COMPACT_ATOMS: atom_id res chain seq x y z
N ARG A 1 1.27 13.61 -21.49
CA ARG A 1 1.45 12.34 -20.72
C ARG A 1 1.21 11.05 -21.49
N ARG A 2 -0.02 10.70 -21.92
CA ARG A 2 -0.27 9.41 -22.62
C ARG A 2 0.55 9.22 -23.91
N GLN A 3 0.67 10.28 -24.72
CA GLN A 3 1.51 10.25 -25.92
C GLN A 3 2.99 9.99 -25.58
N GLU A 4 3.52 10.56 -24.49
CA GLU A 4 4.88 10.26 -24.02
C GLU A 4 5.02 8.77 -23.67
N LEU A 5 4.03 8.19 -22.97
CA LEU A 5 4.04 6.77 -22.63
C LEU A 5 4.02 5.87 -23.86
N LEU A 6 3.19 6.19 -24.87
CA LEU A 6 3.15 5.46 -26.13
C LEU A 6 4.53 5.49 -26.82
N VAL A 7 5.18 6.65 -26.87
CA VAL A 7 6.53 6.82 -27.43
C VAL A 7 7.56 6.04 -26.60
N SER A 8 7.48 6.06 -25.27
CA SER A 8 8.37 5.27 -24.40
C SER A 8 8.23 3.77 -24.65
N ILE A 9 7.00 3.25 -24.78
CA ILE A 9 6.74 1.84 -25.08
C ILE A 9 7.27 1.49 -26.48
N GLN A 10 7.02 2.33 -27.50
CA GLN A 10 7.56 2.15 -28.85
C GLN A 10 9.08 2.08 -28.83
N ASN A 11 9.76 2.98 -28.10
CA ASN A 11 11.22 2.98 -28.00
C ASN A 11 11.77 1.71 -27.35
N ILE A 12 11.07 1.15 -26.36
CA ILE A 12 11.44 -0.14 -25.75
C ILE A 12 11.30 -1.27 -26.78
N MET A 13 10.17 -1.31 -27.49
CA MET A 13 9.91 -2.33 -28.53
C MET A 13 10.90 -2.24 -29.68
N LEU A 14 11.21 -1.03 -30.15
CA LEU A 14 12.19 -0.79 -31.22
C LEU A 14 13.58 -1.27 -30.83
N LYS A 15 14.04 -1.02 -29.60
CA LYS A 15 15.33 -1.53 -29.11
C LYS A 15 15.40 -3.06 -29.15
N ILE A 16 14.29 -3.72 -28.82
CA ILE A 16 14.18 -5.18 -28.84
C ILE A 16 14.24 -5.70 -30.27
N ILE A 17 13.46 -5.11 -31.18
CA ILE A 17 13.49 -5.47 -32.62
C ILE A 17 14.89 -5.26 -33.19
N GLN A 18 15.54 -4.12 -32.88
CA GLN A 18 16.90 -3.84 -33.30
C GLN A 18 17.89 -4.91 -32.81
N SER A 19 17.81 -5.33 -31.53
CA SER A 19 18.63 -6.43 -31.02
C SER A 19 18.43 -7.73 -31.81
N ILE A 20 17.18 -8.07 -32.16
CA ILE A 20 16.88 -9.25 -32.98
C ILE A 20 17.50 -9.13 -34.37
N THR A 21 17.38 -7.97 -35.03
CA THR A 21 17.90 -7.77 -36.40
C THR A 21 19.43 -7.85 -36.52
N ILE A 22 20.15 -7.68 -35.41
CA ILE A 22 21.62 -7.78 -35.34
C ILE A 22 22.07 -9.08 -34.64
N ASP A 23 21.19 -10.08 -34.54
CA ASP A 23 21.44 -11.38 -33.89
C ASP A 23 21.92 -11.30 -32.44
N GLN A 24 21.52 -10.24 -31.71
CA GLN A 24 21.76 -10.10 -30.28
C GLN A 24 20.57 -10.58 -29.46
N VAL A 25 20.87 -11.23 -28.33
CA VAL A 25 19.83 -11.71 -27.41
C VAL A 25 19.00 -10.53 -26.89
N PRO A 26 17.68 -10.51 -27.14
CA PRO A 26 16.80 -9.47 -26.65
C PRO A 26 16.84 -9.37 -25.13
N LYS A 27 16.90 -8.14 -24.62
CA LYS A 27 16.93 -7.88 -23.18
C LYS A 27 16.24 -6.59 -22.78
N ILE A 28 15.62 -6.62 -21.59
CA ILE A 28 15.07 -5.44 -20.93
C ILE A 28 15.89 -5.19 -19.67
N LYS A 29 16.36 -3.96 -19.49
CA LYS A 29 16.97 -3.49 -18.25
C LYS A 29 15.89 -2.88 -17.36
N ILE A 30 15.66 -3.46 -16.20
CA ILE A 30 14.69 -2.96 -15.22
C ILE A 30 15.43 -2.69 -13.91
N ARG A 31 15.10 -1.61 -13.22
CA ARG A 31 15.65 -1.34 -11.89
C ARG A 31 15.20 -2.41 -10.91
N ASN A 32 16.11 -2.86 -10.04
CA ASN A 32 15.75 -3.88 -9.05
C ASN A 32 14.96 -3.27 -7.88
N GLN A 33 13.64 -3.25 -7.98
CA GLN A 33 12.71 -2.76 -6.94
C GLN A 33 12.60 -3.68 -5.71
N ARG A 34 13.35 -4.79 -5.66
CA ARG A 34 13.38 -5.72 -4.53
C ARG A 34 14.66 -5.61 -3.70
N CYS A 35 15.59 -4.74 -4.08
CA CYS A 35 16.85 -4.57 -3.39
C CYS A 35 16.85 -3.30 -2.53
N TRP A 36 17.12 -3.44 -1.23
CA TRP A 36 17.23 -2.29 -0.33
C TRP A 36 18.36 -1.34 -0.72
N SER A 37 19.45 -1.82 -1.33
CA SER A 37 20.55 -0.97 -1.83
C SER A 37 20.11 0.00 -2.92
N ASN A 38 19.01 -0.28 -3.61
CA ASN A 38 18.42 0.59 -4.63
C ASN A 38 17.41 1.59 -4.05
N SER A 39 17.30 1.69 -2.74
CA SER A 39 16.37 2.57 -2.05
C SER A 39 17.08 3.44 -1.03
N VAL A 40 16.57 4.65 -0.85
CA VAL A 40 17.05 5.60 0.14
C VAL A 40 15.88 6.15 0.94
N TYR A 41 16.10 6.43 2.21
CA TYR A 41 15.14 7.18 3.00
C TYR A 41 15.41 8.68 2.85
N LYS A 42 14.51 9.39 2.17
CA LYS A 42 14.62 10.82 1.86
C LYS A 42 13.24 11.46 1.91
N ASP A 43 13.15 12.70 2.40
CA ASP A 43 11.90 13.46 2.55
C ASP A 43 10.85 12.68 3.37
N ASN A 44 11.32 12.01 4.42
CA ASN A 44 10.56 11.10 5.28
C ASN A 44 9.88 9.93 4.55
N ARG A 45 10.35 9.55 3.36
CA ARG A 45 9.80 8.46 2.53
C ARG A 45 10.90 7.53 2.03
N LEU A 46 10.55 6.27 1.77
CA LEU A 46 11.42 5.28 1.14
C LEU A 46 11.35 5.44 -0.38
N LYS A 47 12.32 6.12 -0.96
CA LYS A 47 12.39 6.43 -2.39
C LYS A 47 13.35 5.51 -3.12
N MET A 48 13.05 5.18 -4.38
CA MET A 48 13.99 4.51 -5.26
C MET A 48 15.11 5.47 -5.67
N LEU A 49 16.36 5.01 -5.69
CA LEU A 49 17.49 5.79 -6.19
C LEU A 49 17.37 6.05 -7.69
N GLU A 50 17.84 7.21 -8.14
CA GLU A 50 17.89 7.57 -9.56
C GLU A 50 18.87 6.68 -10.34
N VAL A 51 20.00 6.35 -9.71
CA VAL A 51 21.02 5.44 -10.23
C VAL A 51 21.16 4.28 -9.26
N GLY A 52 21.05 3.06 -9.76
CA GLY A 52 21.14 1.84 -8.96
C GLY A 52 21.31 0.60 -9.80
N ASP A 53 21.32 -0.55 -9.13
CA ASP A 53 21.51 -1.84 -9.77
C ASP A 53 20.32 -2.20 -10.67
N ASN A 54 20.64 -2.59 -11.89
CA ASN A 54 19.65 -3.07 -12.86
C ASN A 54 19.65 -4.59 -12.91
N VAL A 55 18.46 -5.17 -13.08
CA VAL A 55 18.27 -6.56 -13.46
C VAL A 55 18.09 -6.60 -14.97
N GLU A 56 18.91 -7.40 -15.65
CA GLU A 56 18.74 -7.69 -17.07
C GLU A 56 17.83 -8.91 -17.22
N LEU A 57 16.61 -8.71 -17.74
CA LEU A 57 15.76 -9.79 -18.20
C LEU A 57 16.13 -10.12 -19.65
N LYS A 58 16.80 -11.26 -19.84
CA LYS A 58 17.27 -11.74 -21.15
C LYS A 58 16.39 -12.86 -21.66
N PHE A 59 16.15 -12.89 -22.97
CA PHE A 59 15.46 -14.00 -23.62
C PHE A 59 16.41 -15.19 -23.88
N CYS A 60 17.02 -15.77 -22.83
CA CYS A 60 17.98 -16.89 -23.00
C CYS A 60 17.80 -18.07 -22.03
N THR A 61 17.23 -17.85 -20.84
CA THR A 61 16.96 -18.94 -19.88
C THR A 61 15.46 -19.16 -19.76
N SER A 62 15.01 -20.39 -19.54
CA SER A 62 13.57 -20.71 -19.46
C SER A 62 12.80 -19.79 -18.50
N LYS A 63 13.30 -19.56 -17.28
CA LYS A 63 12.65 -18.67 -16.30
C LYS A 63 12.61 -17.20 -16.76
N SER A 64 13.70 -16.70 -17.33
CA SER A 64 13.77 -15.30 -17.77
C SER A 64 13.01 -15.05 -19.07
N GLN A 65 12.92 -16.06 -19.95
CA GLN A 65 12.14 -16.03 -21.18
C GLN A 65 10.65 -15.88 -20.90
N GLU A 66 10.12 -16.68 -19.98
CA GLU A 66 8.71 -16.59 -19.58
C GLU A 66 8.33 -15.19 -19.06
N GLU A 67 9.14 -14.62 -18.17
CA GLU A 67 8.90 -13.30 -17.63
C GLU A 67 9.10 -12.19 -18.68
N PHE A 68 10.12 -12.31 -19.52
CA PHE A 68 10.36 -11.39 -20.62
C PHE A 68 9.18 -11.38 -21.60
N SER A 69 8.71 -12.55 -22.03
CA SER A 69 7.56 -12.69 -22.93
C SER A 69 6.31 -12.08 -22.33
N LEU A 70 6.06 -12.30 -21.03
CA LEU A 70 4.91 -11.72 -20.35
C LEU A 70 4.97 -10.19 -20.32
N ILE A 71 6.14 -9.61 -20.01
CA ILE A 71 6.30 -8.15 -19.99
C ILE A 71 6.06 -7.56 -21.39
N ILE A 72 6.59 -8.19 -22.44
CA ILE A 72 6.41 -7.72 -23.82
C ILE A 72 4.95 -7.82 -24.26
N HIS A 73 4.29 -8.93 -23.97
CA HIS A 73 2.87 -9.12 -24.22
C HIS A 73 2.02 -8.04 -23.54
N LEU A 74 2.28 -7.79 -22.25
CA LEU A 74 1.56 -6.77 -21.48
C LEU A 74 1.85 -5.35 -21.96
N LEU A 75 3.09 -5.02 -22.34
CA LEU A 75 3.41 -3.72 -22.95
C LEU A 75 2.64 -3.52 -24.26
N GLY A 76 2.48 -4.56 -25.08
CA GLY A 76 1.65 -4.53 -26.28
C GLY A 76 0.17 -4.26 -25.96
N LYS A 77 -0.40 -4.95 -24.97
CA LYS A 77 -1.76 -4.70 -24.50
C LYS A 77 -1.94 -3.28 -23.97
N ILE A 78 -1.01 -2.81 -23.13
CA ILE A 78 -0.99 -1.44 -22.59
C ILE A 78 -0.93 -0.42 -23.73
N TYR A 79 -0.08 -0.63 -24.73
CA TYR A 79 0.01 0.26 -25.89
C TYR A 79 -1.35 0.40 -26.62
N VAL A 80 -2.04 -0.71 -26.86
CA VAL A 80 -3.37 -0.71 -27.50
C VAL A 80 -4.40 0.00 -26.61
N MET A 81 -4.40 -0.27 -25.30
CA MET A 81 -5.32 0.37 -24.36
C MET A 81 -5.11 1.88 -24.29
N LEU A 82 -3.87 2.33 -24.19
CA LEU A 82 -3.53 3.75 -24.17
C LEU A 82 -3.91 4.44 -25.49
N SER A 83 -3.72 3.76 -26.63
CA SER A 83 -4.07 4.29 -27.96
C SER A 83 -5.58 4.39 -28.18
N THR A 84 -6.36 3.53 -27.53
CA THR A 84 -7.83 3.46 -27.68
C THR A 84 -8.59 4.11 -26.53
N ASN A 85 -7.88 4.73 -25.57
CA ASN A 85 -8.45 5.30 -24.34
C ASN A 85 -9.30 4.29 -23.56
N LYS A 86 -8.84 3.04 -23.48
CA LYS A 86 -9.48 1.97 -22.70
C LYS A 86 -8.70 1.69 -21.44
N THR A 87 -9.40 1.20 -20.43
CA THR A 87 -8.82 0.72 -19.17
C THR A 87 -9.24 -0.73 -18.94
N CYS A 88 -8.46 -1.46 -18.17
CA CYS A 88 -8.81 -2.82 -17.71
C CYS A 88 -8.34 -3.03 -16.27
N THR A 89 -8.92 -4.02 -15.59
CA THR A 89 -8.42 -4.45 -14.29
C THR A 89 -7.28 -5.47 -14.42
N LYS A 90 -6.42 -5.59 -13.39
CA LYS A 90 -5.40 -6.66 -13.34
C LYS A 90 -6.00 -8.06 -13.48
N ARG A 91 -7.22 -8.27 -12.99
CA ARG A 91 -7.96 -9.53 -13.12
C ARG A 91 -8.42 -9.79 -14.55
N GLU A 92 -8.91 -8.79 -15.26
CA GLU A 92 -9.25 -8.93 -16.68
C GLU A 92 -8.03 -9.31 -17.53
N LEU A 93 -6.87 -8.69 -17.28
CA LEU A 93 -5.62 -9.08 -17.94
C LEU A 93 -5.27 -10.55 -17.69
N TYR A 94 -5.45 -11.02 -16.45
CA TYR A 94 -5.26 -12.42 -16.12
C TYR A 94 -6.24 -13.34 -16.86
N TYR A 95 -7.53 -12.99 -16.89
CA TYR A 95 -8.57 -13.81 -17.53
C TYR A 95 -8.44 -13.89 -19.06
N GLN A 96 -7.90 -12.84 -19.70
CA GLN A 96 -7.67 -12.86 -21.14
C GLN A 96 -6.60 -13.87 -21.57
N ASP A 97 -5.63 -14.19 -20.70
CA ASP A 97 -4.47 -15.03 -21.05
C ASP A 97 -4.17 -16.11 -19.98
N VAL A 98 -5.21 -16.71 -19.37
CA VAL A 98 -5.03 -17.63 -18.22
C VAL A 98 -4.05 -18.76 -18.53
N GLU A 99 -4.11 -19.35 -19.73
CA GLU A 99 -3.24 -20.45 -20.13
C GLU A 99 -1.76 -20.05 -20.22
N PHE A 100 -1.48 -18.85 -20.73
CA PHE A 100 -0.13 -18.32 -20.84
C PHE A 100 0.43 -17.87 -19.48
N VAL A 101 -0.43 -17.26 -18.66
CA VAL A 101 -0.03 -16.63 -17.39
C VAL A 101 0.02 -17.66 -16.26
N GLY A 102 -0.96 -18.54 -16.13
CA GLY A 102 -1.08 -19.57 -15.11
C GLY A 102 -1.42 -19.08 -13.70
N LYS A 103 -0.76 -18.02 -13.18
CA LYS A 103 -1.00 -17.47 -11.83
C LYS A 103 -1.16 -15.95 -11.85
N GLN A 104 -2.19 -15.42 -11.19
CA GLN A 104 -2.48 -13.98 -11.12
C GLN A 104 -1.28 -13.15 -10.62
N ASN A 105 -0.53 -13.64 -9.63
CA ASN A 105 0.67 -12.96 -9.12
C ASN A 105 1.73 -12.66 -10.20
N ARG A 106 1.72 -13.37 -11.34
CA ARG A 106 2.64 -13.06 -12.45
C ARG A 106 2.24 -11.77 -13.17
N ILE A 107 0.95 -11.51 -13.36
CA ILE A 107 0.46 -10.21 -13.85
C ILE A 107 0.84 -9.12 -12.87
N ASP A 108 0.57 -9.32 -11.57
CA ASP A 108 0.85 -8.29 -10.57
C ASP A 108 2.33 -7.88 -10.58
N ASN A 109 3.24 -8.86 -10.56
CA ASN A 109 4.68 -8.60 -10.62
C ASN A 109 5.12 -7.98 -11.95
N ALA A 110 4.56 -8.40 -13.08
CA ALA A 110 4.91 -7.85 -14.39
C ALA A 110 4.42 -6.40 -14.54
N ILE A 111 3.20 -6.09 -14.10
CA ILE A 111 2.67 -4.72 -14.08
C ILE A 111 3.49 -3.82 -13.14
N ASP A 112 3.87 -4.30 -11.95
CA ASP A 112 4.73 -3.52 -11.05
C ASP A 112 6.11 -3.23 -11.69
N LYS A 113 6.69 -4.21 -12.41
CA LYS A 113 7.94 -4.03 -13.17
C LYS A 113 7.78 -3.05 -14.33
N ILE A 114 6.67 -3.10 -15.07
CA ILE A 114 6.39 -2.16 -16.15
C ILE A 114 6.17 -0.74 -15.60
N SER A 115 5.45 -0.62 -14.48
CA SER A 115 5.27 0.62 -13.74
C SER A 115 6.61 1.23 -13.34
N CYS A 116 7.54 0.41 -12.83
CA CYS A 116 8.89 0.84 -12.50
C CYS A 116 9.72 1.21 -13.75
N LEU A 117 9.63 0.41 -14.82
CA LEU A 117 10.33 0.64 -16.08
C LEU A 117 9.94 1.96 -16.74
N LEU A 118 8.65 2.32 -16.70
CA LEU A 118 8.10 3.55 -17.27
C LEU A 118 8.01 4.70 -16.26
N ASN A 119 8.37 4.43 -15.00
CA ASN A 119 8.28 5.36 -13.87
C ASN A 119 6.90 6.05 -13.77
N VAL A 120 5.83 5.27 -13.87
CA VAL A 120 4.45 5.73 -13.74
C VAL A 120 3.61 4.75 -12.96
N PRO A 121 2.58 5.21 -12.24
CA PRO A 121 1.66 4.33 -11.55
C PRO A 121 0.82 3.48 -12.53
N PRO A 122 0.29 2.31 -12.10
CA PRO A 122 -0.47 1.41 -12.97
C PRO A 122 -1.70 2.04 -13.66
N TRP A 123 -2.40 2.96 -13.01
CA TRP A 123 -3.57 3.62 -13.60
C TRP A 123 -3.21 4.50 -14.81
N GLU A 124 -2.00 5.10 -14.83
CA GLU A 124 -1.48 5.82 -16.01
C GLU A 124 -1.18 4.88 -17.19
N LEU A 125 -1.02 3.58 -16.94
CA LEU A 125 -0.89 2.52 -17.97
C LEU A 125 -2.25 2.01 -18.47
N GLY A 126 -3.36 2.54 -17.96
CA GLY A 126 -4.70 2.02 -18.22
C GLY A 126 -5.00 0.71 -17.46
N VAL A 127 -4.22 0.38 -16.43
CA VAL A 127 -4.43 -0.81 -15.60
C VAL A 127 -4.92 -0.40 -14.22
N LEU A 128 -6.20 -0.61 -13.97
CA LEU A 128 -6.85 -0.27 -12.71
C LEU A 128 -6.58 -1.34 -11.64
N ALA A 129 -6.31 -0.87 -10.42
CA ALA A 129 -6.22 -1.75 -9.27
C ALA A 129 -7.62 -2.13 -8.79
N THR A 130 -7.80 -3.37 -8.37
CA THR A 130 -9.03 -3.80 -7.70
C THR A 130 -9.00 -3.30 -6.26
N SER A 131 -9.92 -2.41 -5.91
CA SER A 131 -10.11 -1.96 -4.53
C SER A 131 -10.68 -3.08 -3.66
N LYS A 132 -10.14 -3.22 -2.46
CA LYS A 132 -10.71 -4.02 -1.37
C LYS A 132 -10.95 -3.22 -0.09
N GLY A 133 -10.34 -2.04 0.00
CA GLY A 133 -10.50 -1.17 1.17
C GLY A 133 -11.91 -0.59 1.31
N LEU A 134 -12.29 -0.32 2.55
CA LEU A 134 -13.58 0.28 2.92
C LEU A 134 -13.37 1.62 3.61
N VAL A 135 -14.35 2.51 3.49
CA VAL A 135 -14.39 3.82 4.13
C VAL A 135 -15.76 4.05 4.75
N ALA A 136 -15.79 4.58 5.96
CA ALA A 136 -17.04 4.97 6.63
C ALA A 136 -16.87 6.32 7.33
N GLY A 137 -17.93 7.13 7.30
CA GLY A 137 -17.94 8.46 7.94
C GLY A 137 -18.41 9.56 6.99
N PRO A 138 -18.38 10.83 7.43
CA PRO A 138 -18.92 11.95 6.68
C PRO A 138 -17.96 12.38 5.56
N LEU A 139 -17.77 11.53 4.56
CA LEU A 139 -16.93 11.76 3.39
C LEU A 139 -17.73 11.48 2.10
N LYS A 140 -17.64 12.39 1.13
CA LYS A 140 -18.05 12.15 -0.25
C LYS A 140 -16.83 12.17 -1.15
N ILE A 141 -16.71 11.13 -1.97
CA ILE A 141 -15.65 10.98 -2.97
C ILE A 141 -16.28 11.23 -4.34
N ILE A 142 -15.83 12.27 -5.03
CA ILE A 142 -16.31 12.63 -6.37
C ILE A 142 -15.14 12.39 -7.34
N THR A 143 -15.23 11.33 -8.14
CA THR A 143 -14.14 10.95 -9.05
C THR A 143 -14.13 11.81 -10.30
N SER A 144 -13.03 11.79 -11.05
CA SER A 144 -12.88 12.53 -12.31
C SER A 144 -13.94 12.18 -13.36
N SER A 145 -14.54 10.97 -13.26
CA SER A 145 -15.63 10.52 -14.12
C SER A 145 -16.99 11.12 -13.75
N GLY A 146 -17.08 11.85 -12.63
CA GLY A 146 -18.31 12.41 -12.07
C GLY A 146 -19.06 11.44 -11.16
N SER A 147 -18.54 10.23 -10.92
CA SER A 147 -19.13 9.28 -9.97
C SER A 147 -19.03 9.82 -8.55
N VAL A 148 -20.13 9.79 -7.81
CA VAL A 148 -20.20 10.23 -6.41
C VAL A 148 -20.39 9.02 -5.52
N THR A 149 -19.44 8.79 -4.62
CA THR A 149 -19.52 7.76 -3.58
C THR A 149 -19.73 8.45 -2.24
N ASP A 150 -20.91 8.27 -1.64
CA ASP A 150 -21.17 8.69 -0.27
C ASP A 150 -20.68 7.60 0.70
N CYS A 151 -19.72 7.94 1.56
CA CYS A 151 -19.13 7.01 2.52
C CYS A 151 -19.90 6.95 3.84
N ASN A 152 -20.98 7.72 4.00
CA ASN A 152 -21.79 7.69 5.22
C ASN A 152 -22.84 6.57 5.17
N ILE A 153 -22.38 5.33 4.99
CA ILE A 153 -23.23 4.13 4.89
C ILE A 153 -22.87 3.11 5.96
N GLN A 154 -23.88 2.35 6.40
CA GLN A 154 -23.68 1.22 7.31
C GLN A 154 -22.76 0.16 6.68
N GLY A 155 -21.82 -0.38 7.46
CA GLY A 155 -20.84 -1.37 7.01
C GLY A 155 -19.66 -0.84 6.15
N GLY A 156 -19.69 0.44 5.79
CA GLY A 156 -18.65 1.13 5.02
C GLY A 156 -18.78 0.97 3.50
N ALA A 157 -18.43 2.04 2.77
CA ALA A 157 -18.39 2.08 1.32
C ALA A 157 -17.09 1.50 0.78
N LEU A 158 -17.19 0.72 -0.30
CA LEU A 158 -16.01 0.26 -1.05
C LEU A 158 -15.31 1.47 -1.68
N ILE A 159 -13.99 1.54 -1.52
CA ILE A 159 -13.18 2.58 -2.17
C ILE A 159 -13.34 2.44 -3.70
N PRO A 160 -13.66 3.53 -4.44
CA PRO A 160 -13.79 3.48 -5.90
C PRO A 160 -12.56 2.88 -6.58
N GLN A 161 -12.72 2.32 -7.78
CA GLN A 161 -11.58 1.75 -8.53
C GLN A 161 -10.81 2.81 -9.30
N ASP A 162 -11.47 3.90 -9.68
CA ASP A 162 -10.98 5.07 -10.41
C ASP A 162 -10.52 6.19 -9.47
N VAL A 163 -9.86 5.82 -8.36
CA VAL A 163 -9.27 6.80 -7.43
C VAL A 163 -8.06 7.46 -8.08
N GLU A 164 -8.10 8.78 -8.18
CA GLU A 164 -7.09 9.62 -8.81
C GLU A 164 -6.84 10.87 -7.96
N TYR A 165 -5.66 11.49 -8.10
CA TYR A 165 -5.31 12.72 -7.36
C TYR A 165 -6.22 13.91 -7.64
N SER A 166 -6.86 13.93 -8.82
CA SER A 166 -7.80 14.97 -9.23
C SER A 166 -9.21 14.78 -8.68
N MET A 167 -9.50 13.69 -7.97
CA MET A 167 -10.80 13.51 -7.34
C MET A 167 -11.06 14.62 -6.31
N LYS A 168 -12.33 14.99 -6.15
CA LYS A 168 -12.75 15.95 -5.13
C LYS A 168 -13.24 15.21 -3.90
N LEU A 169 -12.73 15.61 -2.74
CA LEU A 169 -13.16 15.10 -1.44
C LEU A 169 -13.94 16.17 -0.70
N GLU A 170 -15.14 15.82 -0.21
CA GLU A 170 -15.95 16.70 0.64
C GLU A 170 -16.19 16.02 1.98
N THR A 171 -15.85 16.68 3.09
CA THR A 171 -16.01 16.10 4.43
C THR A 171 -16.27 17.15 5.50
N LYS A 172 -16.86 16.70 6.61
CA LYS A 172 -16.94 17.45 7.89
C LYS A 172 -16.08 16.82 8.99
N ALA A 173 -15.29 15.80 8.66
CA ALA A 173 -14.46 15.10 9.63
C ALA A 173 -13.28 15.95 10.10
N GLU A 174 -12.90 15.75 11.36
CA GLU A 174 -11.76 16.42 12.00
C GLU A 174 -10.50 15.54 12.00
N PHE A 175 -10.67 14.22 11.89
CA PHE A 175 -9.56 13.27 11.84
C PHE A 175 -9.95 11.97 11.13
N VAL A 176 -8.94 11.15 10.84
CA VAL A 176 -9.08 9.83 10.22
C VAL A 176 -8.49 8.76 11.14
N ILE A 177 -9.19 7.63 11.28
CA ILE A 177 -8.63 6.40 11.86
C ILE A 177 -8.50 5.35 10.76
N LEU A 178 -7.25 5.02 10.46
CA LEU A 178 -6.86 3.97 9.53
C LEU A 178 -6.67 2.67 10.29
N ILE A 179 -7.46 1.66 9.96
CA ILE A 179 -7.54 0.40 10.69
C ILE A 179 -7.01 -0.72 9.79
N GLU A 180 -6.03 -1.46 10.29
CA GLU A 180 -5.47 -2.58 9.55
C GLU A 180 -6.55 -3.62 9.19
N LYS A 181 -7.34 -4.07 10.17
CA LYS A 181 -8.19 -5.25 10.05
C LYS A 181 -9.68 -4.90 9.86
N ASP A 182 -10.33 -5.60 8.93
CA ASP A 182 -11.75 -5.43 8.62
C ASP A 182 -12.65 -5.75 9.82
N THR A 183 -12.32 -6.78 10.61
CA THR A 183 -13.11 -7.15 11.80
C THR A 183 -13.16 -6.03 12.84
N ILE A 184 -12.06 -5.31 13.04
CA ILE A 184 -12.01 -4.14 13.93
C ILE A 184 -12.77 -2.97 13.32
N PHE A 185 -12.63 -2.74 12.02
CA PHE A 185 -13.39 -1.71 11.32
C PHE A 185 -14.91 -1.92 11.46
N GLN A 186 -15.41 -3.13 11.21
CA GLN A 186 -16.83 -3.45 11.39
C GLN A 186 -17.25 -3.32 12.85
N LYS A 187 -16.43 -3.80 13.79
CA LYS A 187 -16.72 -3.66 15.24
C LYS A 187 -16.89 -2.19 15.66
N LEU A 188 -16.01 -1.29 15.22
CA LEU A 188 -16.13 0.13 15.55
C LEU A 188 -17.40 0.77 14.96
N LEU A 189 -17.85 0.31 13.79
CA LEU A 189 -19.12 0.74 13.21
C LEU A 189 -20.32 0.21 14.00
N ASP A 190 -20.31 -1.07 14.38
CA ASP A 190 -21.37 -1.70 15.17
C ASP A 190 -21.49 -1.06 16.57
N GLU A 191 -20.37 -0.63 17.15
CA GLU A 191 -20.31 0.10 18.43
C GLU A 191 -20.56 1.60 18.27
N SER A 192 -21.03 2.06 17.10
CA SER A 192 -21.40 3.47 16.83
C SER A 192 -20.28 4.48 17.08
N PHE A 193 -19.02 4.09 16.86
CA PHE A 193 -17.84 4.94 17.11
C PHE A 193 -17.93 6.30 16.39
N LEU A 194 -18.45 6.32 15.15
CA LEU A 194 -18.63 7.54 14.37
C LEU A 194 -19.58 8.55 15.03
N GLU A 195 -20.58 8.08 15.76
CA GLU A 195 -21.56 8.92 16.45
C GLU A 195 -21.04 9.34 17.82
N LEU A 196 -20.35 8.45 18.52
CA LEU A 196 -19.82 8.67 19.88
C LEU A 196 -18.58 9.58 19.91
N HIS A 197 -17.69 9.44 18.91
CA HIS A 197 -16.37 10.07 18.89
C HIS A 197 -16.08 10.87 17.61
N GLY A 198 -17.08 11.03 16.74
CA GLY A 198 -16.97 11.83 15.53
C GLY A 198 -16.98 13.35 15.77
N PRO A 199 -16.87 14.15 14.70
CA PRO A 199 -16.89 13.72 13.30
C PRO A 199 -15.52 13.19 12.84
N CYS A 200 -15.45 11.92 12.43
CA CYS A 200 -14.22 11.27 11.96
C CYS A 200 -14.49 10.33 10.77
N ILE A 201 -13.43 9.96 10.05
CA ILE A 201 -13.49 8.95 8.97
C ILE A 201 -12.77 7.70 9.42
N LEU A 202 -13.41 6.54 9.29
CA LEU A 202 -12.77 5.24 9.43
C LEU A 202 -12.37 4.71 8.04
N ILE A 203 -11.17 4.18 7.91
CA ILE A 203 -10.69 3.55 6.66
C ILE A 203 -10.05 2.22 7.01
N THR A 204 -10.29 1.17 6.21
CA THR A 204 -9.52 -0.09 6.32
C THR A 204 -9.00 -0.55 4.97
N GLY A 205 -7.76 -1.07 4.97
CA GLY A 205 -7.15 -1.73 3.80
C GLY A 205 -7.34 -3.26 3.80
N LYS A 206 -8.00 -3.82 4.82
CA LYS A 206 -8.13 -5.27 5.05
C LYS A 206 -6.76 -5.97 5.02
N GLY A 207 -5.89 -5.59 5.95
CA GLY A 207 -4.48 -6.01 6.05
C GLY A 207 -3.55 -5.11 5.23
N VAL A 208 -2.61 -5.73 4.50
CA VAL A 208 -1.69 -5.00 3.60
C VAL A 208 -2.50 -4.19 2.59
N PRO A 209 -2.28 -2.86 2.49
CA PRO A 209 -3.15 -1.99 1.72
C PRO A 209 -2.99 -2.17 0.22
N ASP A 210 -4.12 -2.10 -0.48
CA ASP A 210 -4.11 -1.97 -1.94
C ASP A 210 -3.68 -0.55 -2.37
N MET A 211 -3.47 -0.39 -3.67
CA MET A 211 -3.03 0.87 -4.25
C MET A 211 -4.06 1.99 -4.05
N ASN A 212 -5.33 1.73 -4.31
CA ASN A 212 -6.40 2.73 -4.29
C ASN A 212 -6.63 3.26 -2.86
N THR A 213 -6.52 2.38 -1.86
CA THR A 213 -6.57 2.74 -0.44
C THR A 213 -5.45 3.71 -0.08
N ARG A 214 -4.22 3.46 -0.56
CA ARG A 214 -3.08 4.35 -0.30
C ARG A 214 -3.22 5.70 -1.01
N VAL A 215 -3.71 5.71 -2.25
CA VAL A 215 -3.99 6.95 -3.00
C VAL A 215 -5.09 7.76 -2.29
N LEU A 216 -6.15 7.12 -1.81
CA LEU A 216 -7.21 7.82 -1.06
C LEU A 216 -6.65 8.45 0.22
N VAL A 217 -5.91 7.70 1.03
CA VAL A 217 -5.30 8.22 2.28
C VAL A 217 -4.36 9.38 1.98
N LYS A 218 -3.58 9.30 0.89
CA LYS A 218 -2.75 10.40 0.41
C LYS A 218 -3.57 11.63 0.01
N CYS A 219 -4.65 11.45 -0.75
CA CYS A 219 -5.50 12.56 -1.17
C CYS A 219 -6.19 13.23 0.02
N ILE A 220 -6.64 12.45 1.01
CA ILE A 220 -7.19 13.00 2.26
C ILE A 220 -6.13 13.85 2.96
N HIS A 221 -4.91 13.34 3.10
CA HIS A 221 -3.81 14.10 3.69
C HIS A 221 -3.53 15.41 2.95
N GLU A 222 -3.38 15.37 1.62
CA GLU A 222 -2.98 16.55 0.84
C GLU A 222 -4.09 17.56 0.62
N GLN A 223 -5.33 17.11 0.41
CA GLN A 223 -6.46 18.00 0.11
C GLN A 223 -7.16 18.51 1.37
N LEU A 224 -7.25 17.68 2.42
CA LEU A 224 -8.05 17.98 3.61
C LEU A 224 -7.19 18.32 4.83
N SER A 225 -5.89 18.01 4.79
CA SER A 225 -4.94 18.26 5.90
C SER A 225 -5.38 17.67 7.25
N LEU A 226 -6.18 16.60 7.22
CA LEU A 226 -6.65 15.93 8.44
C LEU A 226 -5.53 15.10 9.09
N PRO A 227 -5.44 15.07 10.43
CA PRO A 227 -4.60 14.10 11.12
C PRO A 227 -5.11 12.68 10.86
N ILE A 228 -4.17 11.76 10.60
CA ILE A 228 -4.46 10.37 10.29
C ILE A 228 -3.78 9.50 11.36
N PHE A 229 -4.61 8.87 12.18
CA PHE A 229 -4.20 7.92 13.20
C PHE A 229 -4.30 6.51 12.64
N MET A 230 -3.35 5.64 12.96
CA MET A 230 -3.35 4.26 12.49
C MET A 230 -3.40 3.25 13.63
N LEU A 231 -4.30 2.29 13.51
CA LEU A 231 -4.43 1.11 14.35
C LEU A 231 -3.95 -0.14 13.60
N ALA A 232 -2.95 -0.82 14.16
CA ALA A 232 -2.34 -2.04 13.63
C ALA A 232 -2.09 -3.05 14.76
N ASP A 233 -1.98 -4.33 14.42
CA ASP A 233 -1.68 -5.39 15.38
C ASP A 233 -0.30 -5.15 16.04
N ALA A 234 -0.14 -5.54 17.31
CA ALA A 234 1.11 -5.44 18.05
C ALA A 234 2.04 -6.62 17.69
N ASP A 235 2.44 -6.66 16.42
CA ASP A 235 3.33 -7.66 15.85
C ASP A 235 4.20 -7.06 14.73
N PRO A 236 5.20 -7.82 14.19
CA PRO A 236 6.07 -7.29 13.15
C PRO A 236 5.34 -6.96 11.84
N TYR A 237 4.22 -7.63 11.53
CA TYR A 237 3.47 -7.40 10.29
C TYR A 237 2.58 -6.17 10.39
N GLY A 238 1.92 -5.91 11.52
CA GLY A 238 1.20 -4.68 11.79
C GLY A 238 2.11 -3.45 11.71
N ILE A 239 3.31 -3.55 12.30
CA ILE A 239 4.35 -2.51 12.18
C ILE A 239 4.79 -2.28 10.73
N GLU A 240 4.90 -3.34 9.93
CA GLU A 240 5.18 -3.21 8.50
C GLU A 240 4.05 -2.52 7.76
N ILE A 241 2.80 -2.90 8.02
CA ILE A 241 1.62 -2.32 7.34
C ILE A 241 1.53 -0.82 7.65
N MET A 242 1.74 -0.42 8.91
CA MET A 242 1.87 0.98 9.30
C MET A 242 3.01 1.67 8.57
N SER A 243 4.19 1.05 8.52
CA SER A 243 5.34 1.59 7.80
C SER A 243 5.07 1.76 6.30
N VAL A 244 4.27 0.89 5.67
CA VAL A 244 3.95 0.99 4.24
C VAL A 244 3.09 2.21 3.95
N TYR A 245 2.12 2.53 4.81
CA TYR A 245 1.34 3.76 4.69
C TYR A 245 2.20 5.00 4.96
N ARG A 246 3.01 4.98 6.03
CA ARG A 246 3.77 6.16 6.47
C ARG A 246 4.99 6.46 5.59
N PHE A 247 5.81 5.45 5.33
CA PHE A 247 7.11 5.61 4.65
C PHE A 247 7.12 5.07 3.22
N GLY A 248 6.18 4.19 2.85
CA GLY A 248 6.14 3.53 1.55
C GLY A 248 6.70 2.11 1.56
N SER A 249 6.56 1.41 0.44
CA SER A 249 7.01 0.02 0.28
C SER A 249 8.19 -0.07 -0.67
N LEU A 250 9.09 -1.03 -0.43
CA LEU A 250 10.28 -1.23 -1.27
C LEU A 250 9.90 -1.46 -2.75
N ASN A 251 8.90 -2.32 -2.99
CA ASN A 251 8.43 -2.70 -4.32
C ASN A 251 7.84 -1.53 -5.13
N LEU A 252 7.32 -0.50 -4.46
CA LEU A 252 6.72 0.69 -5.09
C LEU A 252 7.43 1.98 -4.66
N SER A 253 8.73 1.88 -4.35
CA SER A 253 9.54 3.00 -3.87
C SER A 253 9.74 4.09 -4.93
N HIS A 254 9.54 3.78 -6.20
CA HIS A 254 9.50 4.77 -7.29
C HIS A 254 8.23 5.63 -7.26
N LEU A 255 7.18 5.17 -6.59
CA LEU A 255 5.90 5.88 -6.41
C LEU A 255 5.75 6.42 -4.98
N ALA A 256 6.82 6.49 -4.20
CA ALA A 256 6.73 6.86 -2.78
C ALA A 256 6.09 8.23 -2.56
N ASP A 257 6.37 9.21 -3.43
CA ASP A 257 5.80 10.56 -3.35
C ASP A 257 4.28 10.56 -3.57
N LEU A 258 3.78 9.61 -4.37
CA LEU A 258 2.37 9.39 -4.60
C LEU A 258 1.74 8.61 -3.44
N LEU A 259 2.41 7.61 -2.87
CA LEU A 259 1.71 6.61 -2.04
C LEU A 259 2.00 6.67 -0.54
N ALA A 260 3.00 7.44 -0.10
CA ALA A 260 3.40 7.50 1.31
C ALA A 260 2.94 8.81 1.96
N VAL A 261 2.46 8.70 3.21
CA VAL A 261 1.96 9.80 4.03
C VAL A 261 2.77 9.86 5.33
N PRO A 262 3.89 10.60 5.36
CA PRO A 262 4.81 10.62 6.52
C PRO A 262 4.21 11.13 7.84
N SER A 263 3.11 11.89 7.75
CA SER A 263 2.39 12.46 8.90
C SER A 263 1.43 11.48 9.58
N ILE A 264 1.30 10.24 9.09
CA ILE A 264 0.51 9.22 9.78
C ILE A 264 1.10 8.96 11.15
N LEU A 265 0.23 8.99 12.17
CA LEU A 265 0.56 8.76 13.57
C LEU A 265 0.11 7.35 13.95
N TRP A 266 1.03 6.52 14.40
CA TRP A 266 0.72 5.19 14.87
C TRP A 266 0.11 5.29 16.27
N LEU A 267 -1.22 5.12 16.34
CA LEU A 267 -1.99 5.23 17.56
C LEU A 267 -1.78 4.01 18.47
N GLY A 268 -1.66 2.85 17.86
CA GLY A 268 -1.58 1.58 18.56
C GLY A 268 -1.84 0.39 17.65
N ILE A 269 -1.81 -0.84 18.14
CA ILE A 269 -1.42 -1.18 19.50
C ILE A 269 0.09 -1.23 19.58
N HIS A 270 0.66 -0.44 20.50
CA HIS A 270 2.09 -0.45 20.69
C HIS A 270 2.50 -1.72 21.48
N PRO A 271 3.64 -2.34 21.17
CA PRO A 271 4.23 -3.37 22.02
C PRO A 271 4.31 -2.97 23.50
N SER A 272 4.56 -1.69 23.82
CA SER A 272 4.52 -1.17 25.19
C SER A 272 3.15 -1.23 25.85
N ASP A 273 2.07 -1.12 25.09
CA ASP A 273 0.71 -1.20 25.63
C ASP A 273 0.41 -2.60 26.18
N LEU A 274 1.12 -3.62 25.68
CA LEU A 274 0.95 -4.99 26.15
C LEU A 274 1.41 -5.18 27.60
N GLU A 275 2.40 -4.41 28.06
CA GLU A 275 2.89 -4.46 29.45
C GLU A 275 1.85 -3.90 30.44
N GLU A 276 1.18 -2.80 30.05
CA GLU A 276 0.19 -2.11 30.87
C GLU A 276 -1.17 -2.80 30.84
N LEU A 277 -1.68 -3.10 29.64
CA LEU A 277 -3.02 -3.64 29.43
C LEU A 277 -3.11 -5.14 29.72
N LYS A 278 -1.98 -5.86 29.66
CA LYS A 278 -1.88 -7.32 29.83
C LYS A 278 -2.98 -8.10 29.08
N PRO A 279 -3.19 -7.85 27.77
CA PRO A 279 -4.19 -8.57 26.99
C PRO A 279 -3.74 -10.03 26.76
N ILE A 280 -4.57 -10.82 26.10
CA ILE A 280 -4.14 -12.13 25.60
C ILE A 280 -2.99 -11.93 24.61
N THR A 281 -1.87 -12.59 24.86
CA THR A 281 -0.67 -12.56 24.00
C THR A 281 -0.28 -13.94 23.50
N GLU A 282 0.32 -13.99 22.32
CA GLU A 282 0.93 -15.18 21.75
C GLU A 282 2.46 -15.01 21.70
N GLN A 283 3.22 -16.10 21.80
CA GLN A 283 4.68 -16.02 21.62
C GLN A 283 5.05 -15.74 20.16
N LEU A 284 6.17 -15.02 19.95
CA LEU A 284 6.70 -14.84 18.60
C LEU A 284 7.21 -16.17 18.04
N ASN A 285 6.84 -16.47 16.80
CA ASN A 285 7.42 -17.59 16.08
C ASN A 285 8.72 -17.18 15.34
N GLN A 286 9.42 -18.14 14.76
CA GLN A 286 10.67 -17.86 14.04
C GLN A 286 10.51 -16.90 12.86
N MET A 287 9.35 -16.91 12.19
CA MET A 287 9.09 -15.99 11.07
C MET A 287 8.90 -14.57 11.57
N ASP A 288 8.20 -14.39 12.69
CA ASP A 288 8.00 -13.10 13.36
C ASP A 288 9.35 -12.50 13.78
N ILE A 289 10.20 -13.30 14.42
CA ILE A 289 11.55 -12.87 14.84
C ILE A 289 12.40 -12.44 13.64
N ARG A 290 12.40 -13.23 12.56
CA ARG A 290 13.11 -12.87 11.31
C ARG A 290 12.55 -11.57 10.72
N LYS A 291 11.23 -11.39 10.77
CA LYS A 291 10.57 -10.18 10.26
C LYS A 291 10.93 -8.95 11.08
N ALA A 292 10.91 -9.04 12.41
CA ALA A 292 11.34 -7.99 13.33
C ALA A 292 12.80 -7.58 13.09
N HIS A 293 13.72 -8.54 12.98
CA HIS A 293 15.11 -8.21 12.63
C HIS A 293 15.25 -7.60 11.23
N SER A 294 14.43 -8.02 10.26
CA SER A 294 14.40 -7.38 8.94
C SER A 294 13.87 -5.95 9.00
N LEU A 295 12.94 -5.63 9.90
CA LEU A 295 12.41 -4.29 10.11
C LEU A 295 13.47 -3.36 10.70
N LEU A 296 14.19 -3.82 11.73
CA LEU A 296 15.28 -3.06 12.37
C LEU A 296 16.38 -2.63 11.40
N ARG A 297 16.58 -3.38 10.30
CA ARG A 297 17.57 -3.06 9.26
C ARG A 297 17.09 -2.04 8.23
N ARG A 298 15.83 -1.59 8.28
CA ARG A 298 15.28 -0.64 7.30
C ARG A 298 15.88 0.76 7.51
N PRO A 299 16.09 1.53 6.43
CA PRO A 299 16.83 2.79 6.50
C PRO A 299 16.18 3.84 7.41
N TYR A 300 14.85 3.82 7.53
CA TYR A 300 14.10 4.76 8.36
C TYR A 300 14.08 4.40 9.86
N MET A 301 14.51 3.21 10.27
CA MET A 301 14.56 2.86 11.70
C MET A 301 15.65 3.59 12.48
N THR A 302 16.62 4.17 11.77
CA THR A 302 17.71 4.97 12.38
C THR A 302 17.23 6.34 12.83
N THR A 303 16.25 6.90 12.12
CA THR A 303 15.66 8.22 12.39
C THR A 303 14.47 8.12 13.34
N HIS A 304 13.66 7.06 13.24
CA HIS A 304 12.47 6.84 14.06
C HIS A 304 12.77 5.96 15.28
N ARG A 305 13.42 6.54 16.31
CA ARG A 305 13.84 5.80 17.52
C ARG A 305 12.70 5.14 18.27
N GLN A 306 11.58 5.84 18.47
CA GLN A 306 10.41 5.28 19.15
C GLN A 306 9.91 4.01 18.46
N LEU A 307 9.88 3.97 17.12
CA LEU A 307 9.50 2.78 16.37
C LEU A 307 10.52 1.64 16.54
N ASN A 308 11.81 1.97 16.55
CA ASN A 308 12.89 1.01 16.80
C ASN A 308 12.76 0.38 18.19
N ASP A 309 12.50 1.20 19.21
CA ASP A 309 12.31 0.79 20.60
C ASP A 309 11.12 -0.17 20.74
N GLN A 310 10.00 0.11 20.07
CA GLN A 310 8.83 -0.78 20.06
C GLN A 310 9.16 -2.16 19.46
N ILE A 311 9.94 -2.22 18.38
CA ILE A 311 10.35 -3.51 17.78
C ILE A 311 11.31 -4.28 18.70
N ASN A 312 12.25 -3.58 19.34
CA ASN A 312 13.15 -4.21 20.31
C ASN A 312 12.39 -4.72 21.55
N LEU A 313 11.39 -3.96 22.01
CA LEU A 313 10.54 -4.36 23.11
C LEU A 313 9.74 -5.62 22.76
N LEU A 314 9.15 -5.66 21.56
CA LEU A 314 8.45 -6.84 21.03
C LEU A 314 9.36 -8.09 21.04
N LEU A 315 10.62 -7.94 20.57
CA LEU A 315 11.62 -9.03 20.60
C LEU A 315 12.02 -9.43 22.02
N LYS A 316 12.19 -8.46 22.93
CA LYS A 316 12.57 -8.70 24.32
C LYS A 316 11.48 -9.44 25.10
N MET A 317 10.22 -9.03 24.91
CA MET A 317 9.06 -9.67 25.55
C MET A 317 8.75 -11.04 24.94
N ASN A 318 9.21 -11.29 23.70
CA ASN A 318 8.89 -12.49 22.93
C ASN A 318 7.37 -12.73 22.82
N SER A 319 6.58 -11.66 22.77
CA SER A 319 5.12 -11.69 22.76
C SER A 319 4.56 -10.77 21.69
N LYS A 320 3.45 -11.18 21.06
CA LYS A 320 2.63 -10.37 20.15
C LYS A 320 1.17 -10.42 20.56
N SER A 321 0.39 -9.45 20.10
CA SER A 321 -1.05 -9.44 20.31
C SER A 321 -1.79 -8.83 19.12
N LYS A 322 -3.01 -9.31 18.89
CA LYS A 322 -3.91 -8.78 17.86
C LYS A 322 -4.80 -7.70 18.46
N ILE A 323 -5.33 -6.79 17.64
CA ILE A 323 -6.23 -5.73 18.13
C ILE A 323 -7.47 -6.29 18.82
N GLU A 324 -7.98 -7.42 18.35
CA GLU A 324 -9.14 -8.09 18.96
C GLU A 324 -8.91 -8.44 20.44
N ASN A 325 -7.67 -8.72 20.82
CA ASN A 325 -7.35 -9.17 22.17
C ASN A 325 -7.47 -8.07 23.23
N ILE A 326 -7.49 -6.80 22.83
CA ILE A 326 -7.79 -5.67 23.73
C ILE A 326 -9.24 -5.72 24.21
N GLY A 327 -10.17 -6.22 23.37
CA GLY A 327 -11.58 -6.37 23.74
C GLY A 327 -11.84 -7.38 24.85
N ASN A 328 -10.83 -8.16 25.28
CA ASN A 328 -10.95 -9.06 26.42
C ASN A 328 -11.03 -8.33 27.76
N ILE A 329 -10.60 -7.07 27.84
CA ILE A 329 -10.70 -6.25 29.06
C ILE A 329 -12.16 -5.85 29.29
N SER A 330 -12.80 -5.34 28.24
CA SER A 330 -14.23 -5.10 28.12
C SER A 330 -14.58 -5.08 26.63
N ASN A 331 -15.77 -5.53 26.27
CA ASN A 331 -16.16 -5.68 24.87
C ASN A 331 -15.98 -4.36 24.09
N SER A 332 -16.36 -3.23 24.67
CA SER A 332 -16.24 -1.89 24.07
C SER A 332 -14.97 -1.13 24.49
N TYR A 333 -14.00 -1.75 25.16
CA TYR A 333 -12.80 -1.06 25.66
C TYR A 333 -12.02 -0.31 24.57
N LEU A 334 -11.94 -0.89 23.37
CA LEU A 334 -11.25 -0.27 22.25
C LEU A 334 -11.90 1.06 21.85
N THR A 335 -13.24 1.06 21.77
CA THR A 335 -14.10 2.18 21.37
C THR A 335 -14.16 3.23 22.47
N ASP A 336 -14.56 2.83 23.68
CA ASP A 336 -14.91 3.75 24.76
C ASP A 336 -13.69 4.35 25.47
N VAL A 337 -12.57 3.61 25.50
CA VAL A 337 -11.41 3.95 26.34
C VAL A 337 -10.16 4.11 25.51
N TYR A 338 -9.69 3.05 24.84
CA TYR A 338 -8.35 3.01 24.28
C TYR A 338 -8.12 4.09 23.21
N ILE A 339 -8.96 4.14 22.18
CA ILE A 339 -8.81 5.12 21.08
C ILE A 339 -8.96 6.56 21.59
N PRO A 340 -10.04 6.93 22.31
CA PRO A 340 -10.20 8.30 22.81
C PRO A 340 -9.08 8.71 23.77
N MET A 341 -8.68 7.84 24.70
CA MET A 341 -7.63 8.13 25.67
C MET A 341 -6.28 8.39 24.98
N LYS A 342 -5.88 7.53 24.03
CA LYS A 342 -4.63 7.68 23.27
C LYS A 342 -4.60 8.99 22.46
N ILE A 343 -5.72 9.36 21.83
CA ILE A 343 -5.83 10.61 21.07
C ILE A 343 -5.77 11.83 22.02
N LEU A 344 -6.55 11.83 23.10
CA LEU A 344 -6.63 12.94 24.06
C LEU A 344 -5.33 13.18 24.82
N THR A 345 -4.57 12.12 25.11
CA THR A 345 -3.29 12.19 25.82
C THR A 345 -2.08 12.30 24.89
N GLU A 346 -2.32 12.40 23.58
CA GLU A 346 -1.29 12.48 22.53
C GLU A 346 -0.26 11.33 22.59
N GLN A 347 -0.71 10.13 22.97
CA GLN A 347 0.13 8.93 23.09
C GLN A 347 0.22 8.15 21.78
N PHE A 348 0.87 8.73 20.77
CA PHE A 348 1.08 8.12 19.46
C PHE A 348 2.53 8.30 18.96
N ILE A 349 2.94 7.53 17.96
CA ILE A 349 4.32 7.50 17.38
C ILE A 349 4.33 7.93 15.92
#